data_AF-A0A9E3MU17-F1
#
_entry.id   AF-A0A9E3MU17-F1
#
_cell.length_a   1.000
_cell.length_b   1.000
_cell.length_c   1.000
_cell.angle_alpha   90.00
_cell.angle_beta   90.00
_cell.angle_gamma   90.00
#
_symmetry.space_group_name_H-M   'P 1'
#
loop_
_entity.id
_entity.type
_entity.pdbx_description
1 polymer ?
#
loop_
_entity_poly.entity_id
_entity_poly.type
_entity_poly.pdbx_seq_one_letter_code
_entity_poly.pdbx_strand_id
1 'polypeptide(L)'
;MTVIRVAAKGRGAHRTITAALAAAPAGAVVSIEPGQYPEPLGLARRVVLEPEGGVGSVVVCPPAGPAVTVTAPGCVLTGLVLRGTDPAEPLVRVEDAAALTLEECELNGGRIEVVGSATGSSAVANASLAPDADLAAELADPVNGGGVLLLRRTTLSDARNTALHLTGDARARVEDTLIEEVDGIGAVLSGTAVLLAERLRVRGVSGS
;
A
#
# COMPACT_ATOMS: atom_id res chain seq x y z
N MET A 1 -22.63 -3.30 -5.66
CA MET A 1 -21.16 -3.47 -5.63
C MET A 1 -20.79 -4.33 -6.82
N THR A 2 -19.98 -3.82 -7.74
CA THR A 2 -19.64 -4.52 -8.99
C THR A 2 -18.43 -5.43 -8.76
N VAL A 3 -18.51 -6.69 -9.17
CA VAL A 3 -17.39 -7.64 -9.08
C VAL A 3 -16.79 -7.85 -10.46
N ILE A 4 -15.49 -7.63 -10.58
CA ILE A 4 -14.69 -7.91 -11.78
C ILE A 4 -13.80 -9.12 -11.46
N ARG A 5 -13.77 -10.11 -12.35
CA ARG A 5 -12.98 -11.33 -12.15
C ARG A 5 -11.69 -11.30 -12.96
N VAL A 6 -10.60 -11.72 -12.33
CA VAL A 6 -9.29 -11.93 -12.97
C VAL A 6 -8.96 -13.40 -12.89
N ALA A 7 -8.62 -14.01 -14.03
CA ALA A 7 -8.25 -15.40 -14.11
C ALA A 7 -7.22 -15.58 -15.23
N ALA A 8 -6.16 -16.36 -14.99
CA ALA A 8 -5.13 -16.58 -16.01
C ALA A 8 -5.69 -17.36 -17.21
N LYS A 9 -6.73 -18.17 -16.98
CA LYS A 9 -7.41 -19.02 -17.97
C LYS A 9 -8.93 -18.94 -17.80
N GLY A 10 -9.67 -19.25 -18.86
CA GLY A 10 -11.14 -19.28 -18.84
C GLY A 10 -11.81 -18.19 -19.69
N ARG A 11 -13.14 -18.28 -19.81
CA ARG A 11 -13.98 -17.29 -20.51
C ARG A 11 -14.66 -16.39 -19.47
N GLY A 12 -14.80 -15.10 -19.76
CA GLY A 12 -15.54 -14.15 -18.93
C GLY A 12 -14.76 -13.48 -17.79
N ALA A 13 -13.46 -13.71 -17.70
CA ALA A 13 -12.56 -13.02 -16.78
C ALA A 13 -11.49 -12.25 -17.55
N HIS A 14 -10.96 -11.19 -16.94
CA HIS A 14 -9.78 -10.50 -17.45
C HIS A 14 -8.55 -11.39 -17.24
N ARG A 15 -7.66 -11.44 -18.23
CA ARG A 15 -6.42 -12.23 -18.11
C ARG A 15 -5.38 -11.60 -17.19
N THR A 16 -5.51 -10.30 -16.94
CA THR A 16 -4.61 -9.51 -16.12
C THR A 16 -5.40 -8.66 -15.14
N ILE A 17 -4.80 -8.39 -13.98
CA ILE A 17 -5.32 -7.46 -12.98
C ILE A 17 -5.36 -6.06 -13.59
N THR A 18 -4.35 -5.67 -14.36
CA THR A 18 -4.32 -4.37 -15.06
C THR A 18 -5.56 -4.17 -15.96
N ALA A 19 -5.92 -5.18 -16.75
CA ALA A 19 -7.09 -5.08 -17.62
C ALA A 19 -8.40 -5.03 -16.82
N ALA A 20 -8.48 -5.73 -15.69
CA ALA A 20 -9.63 -5.63 -14.78
C ALA A 20 -9.74 -4.25 -14.15
N LEU A 21 -8.63 -3.68 -13.66
CA LEU A 21 -8.58 -2.33 -13.08
C LEU A 21 -9.01 -1.26 -14.08
N ALA A 22 -8.61 -1.39 -15.35
CA ALA A 22 -9.04 -0.49 -16.41
C ALA A 22 -10.57 -0.51 -16.61
N ALA A 23 -11.19 -1.68 -16.54
CA ALA A 23 -12.63 -1.89 -16.72
C ALA A 23 -13.47 -1.67 -15.45
N ALA A 24 -12.85 -1.75 -14.27
CA ALA A 24 -13.53 -1.68 -12.99
C ALA A 24 -14.10 -0.26 -12.74
N PRO A 25 -15.39 -0.08 -12.44
CA PRO A 25 -15.89 1.20 -11.96
C PRO A 25 -15.33 1.52 -10.56
N ALA A 26 -15.42 2.79 -10.14
CA ALA A 26 -15.09 3.15 -8.76
C ALA A 26 -15.99 2.38 -7.77
N GLY A 27 -15.39 1.89 -6.69
CA GLY A 27 -16.03 1.04 -5.68
C GLY A 27 -16.20 -0.43 -6.11
N ALA A 28 -15.57 -0.86 -7.20
CA ALA A 28 -15.60 -2.27 -7.60
C ALA A 28 -14.68 -3.14 -6.74
N VAL A 29 -15.07 -4.42 -6.63
CA VAL A 29 -14.21 -5.49 -6.12
C VAL A 29 -13.61 -6.23 -7.30
N VAL A 30 -12.29 -6.39 -7.28
CA VAL A 30 -11.53 -7.18 -8.23
C VAL A 30 -11.15 -8.49 -7.53
N SER A 31 -11.84 -9.56 -7.89
CA SER A 31 -11.60 -10.91 -7.37
C SER A 31 -10.61 -11.63 -8.27
N ILE A 32 -9.50 -12.11 -7.70
CA ILE A 32 -8.32 -12.57 -8.45
C ILE A 32 -8.06 -14.05 -8.17
N GLU A 33 -8.06 -14.87 -9.22
CA GLU A 33 -7.69 -16.28 -9.14
C GLU A 33 -6.25 -16.46 -8.61
N PRO A 34 -5.96 -17.54 -7.87
CA PRO A 34 -4.59 -17.86 -7.48
C PRO A 34 -3.60 -17.89 -8.65
N GLY A 35 -2.45 -17.25 -8.47
CA GLY A 35 -1.45 -17.18 -9.53
C GLY A 35 -0.37 -16.13 -9.30
N GLN A 36 0.56 -16.09 -10.25
CA GLN A 36 1.61 -15.07 -10.33
C GLN A 36 1.28 -14.10 -11.47
N TYR A 37 1.34 -12.81 -11.16
CA TYR A 37 0.99 -11.73 -12.06
C TYR A 37 2.21 -10.83 -12.25
N PRO A 38 2.97 -11.02 -13.35
CA PRO A 38 4.19 -10.27 -13.61
C PRO A 38 3.88 -8.90 -14.20
N GLU A 39 3.14 -8.08 -13.46
CA GLU A 39 2.68 -6.76 -13.90
C GLU A 39 2.57 -5.77 -12.74
N PRO A 40 2.78 -4.46 -13.00
CA PRO A 40 2.53 -3.42 -12.01
C PRO A 40 1.03 -3.09 -11.90
N LEU A 41 0.59 -2.69 -10.71
CA LEU A 41 -0.81 -2.32 -10.44
C LEU A 41 -0.95 -0.80 -10.22
N GLY A 42 -1.68 -0.15 -11.12
CA GLY A 42 -2.06 1.26 -10.98
C GLY A 42 -3.48 1.42 -10.44
N LEU A 43 -3.63 1.94 -9.23
CA LEU A 43 -4.93 2.16 -8.58
C LEU A 43 -5.34 3.63 -8.73
N ALA A 44 -5.95 3.93 -9.89
CA ALA A 44 -6.41 5.27 -10.24
C ALA A 44 -7.89 5.55 -9.91
N ARG A 45 -8.54 4.61 -9.21
CA ARG A 45 -9.92 4.73 -8.73
C ARG A 45 -10.08 3.86 -7.50
N ARG A 46 -11.02 4.22 -6.62
CA ARG A 46 -11.36 3.42 -5.44
C ARG A 46 -11.71 1.99 -5.87
N VAL A 47 -10.94 1.01 -5.43
CA VAL A 47 -11.17 -0.42 -5.71
C VAL A 47 -10.74 -1.26 -4.51
N VAL A 48 -11.30 -2.47 -4.45
CA VAL A 48 -10.88 -3.50 -3.51
C VAL A 48 -10.29 -4.66 -4.32
N LEU A 49 -9.09 -5.11 -3.97
CA LEU A 49 -8.41 -6.25 -4.59
C LEU A 49 -8.38 -7.41 -3.60
N GLU A 50 -9.00 -8.53 -3.99
CA GLU A 50 -9.19 -9.70 -3.14
C GLU A 50 -8.77 -11.00 -3.86
N PRO A 51 -7.93 -11.84 -3.23
CA PRO A 51 -7.57 -13.14 -3.76
C PRO A 51 -8.72 -14.14 -3.54
N GLU A 52 -9.15 -14.80 -4.62
CA GLU A 52 -10.20 -15.83 -4.60
C GLU A 52 -9.76 -17.07 -3.79
N GLY A 53 -8.46 -17.39 -3.78
CA GLY A 53 -7.89 -18.52 -3.03
C GLY A 53 -7.42 -18.17 -1.61
N GLY A 54 -7.76 -16.99 -1.09
CA GLY A 54 -7.35 -16.53 0.23
C GLY A 54 -5.95 -15.93 0.30
N VAL A 55 -5.53 -15.58 1.52
CA VAL A 55 -4.26 -14.89 1.79
C VAL A 55 -3.09 -15.66 1.19
N GLY A 56 -2.23 -14.94 0.46
CA GLY A 56 -1.02 -15.51 -0.15
C GLY A 56 -1.24 -16.18 -1.50
N SER A 57 -2.49 -16.35 -1.96
CA SER A 57 -2.75 -17.09 -3.21
C SER A 57 -2.41 -16.29 -4.47
N VAL A 58 -2.29 -14.97 -4.36
CA VAL A 58 -2.00 -14.05 -5.47
C VAL A 58 -0.67 -13.35 -5.21
N VAL A 59 0.27 -13.54 -6.13
CA VAL A 59 1.59 -12.91 -6.10
C VAL A 59 1.70 -11.91 -7.24
N VAL A 60 2.01 -10.67 -6.91
CA VAL A 60 2.28 -9.58 -7.86
C VAL A 60 3.78 -9.33 -7.89
N CYS A 61 4.39 -9.49 -9.06
CA CYS A 61 5.84 -9.40 -9.23
C CYS A 61 6.17 -8.62 -10.52
N PRO A 62 6.05 -7.28 -10.52
CA PRO A 62 6.37 -6.50 -11.71
C PRO A 62 7.82 -6.75 -12.15
N PRO A 63 8.11 -6.72 -13.47
CA PRO A 63 9.48 -6.88 -13.95
C PRO A 63 10.38 -5.68 -13.59
N ALA A 64 9.80 -4.51 -13.35
CA ALA A 64 10.50 -3.28 -12.95
C ALA A 64 9.55 -2.29 -12.29
N GLY A 65 10.09 -1.43 -11.43
CA GLY A 65 9.35 -0.38 -10.73
C GLY A 65 8.42 -0.91 -9.63
N PRO A 66 7.54 -0.05 -9.08
CA PRO A 66 6.64 -0.42 -8.00
C PRO A 66 5.63 -1.49 -8.41
N ALA A 67 5.33 -2.41 -7.49
CA ALA A 67 4.24 -3.37 -7.66
C ALA A 67 2.89 -2.70 -7.57
N VAL A 68 2.76 -1.66 -6.74
CA VAL A 68 1.53 -0.91 -6.57
C VAL A 68 1.81 0.60 -6.54
N THR A 69 1.11 1.34 -7.40
CA THR A 69 1.06 2.81 -7.36
C THR A 69 -0.38 3.25 -7.18
N VAL A 70 -0.65 4.08 -6.17
CA VAL A 70 -2.01 4.52 -5.81
C VAL A 70 -2.13 6.02 -6.01
N THR A 71 -3.11 6.42 -6.83
CA THR A 71 -3.43 7.82 -7.13
C THR A 71 -4.88 8.17 -6.80
N ALA A 72 -5.60 7.26 -6.15
CA ALA A 72 -6.99 7.43 -5.75
C ALA A 72 -7.20 7.13 -4.27
N PRO A 73 -8.26 7.70 -3.66
CA PRO A 73 -8.57 7.43 -2.27
C PRO A 73 -9.34 6.12 -2.07
N GLY A 74 -9.23 5.57 -0.87
CA GLY A 74 -9.99 4.41 -0.40
C GLY A 74 -9.67 3.09 -1.11
N CYS A 75 -8.47 2.92 -1.65
CA CYS A 75 -8.08 1.64 -2.24
C CYS A 75 -7.76 0.62 -1.13
N VAL A 76 -8.14 -0.65 -1.34
CA VAL A 76 -7.92 -1.73 -0.36
C VAL A 76 -7.31 -2.93 -1.06
N LEU A 77 -6.20 -3.44 -0.54
CA LEU A 77 -5.62 -4.73 -0.92
C LEU A 77 -5.62 -5.62 0.31
N THR A 78 -6.19 -6.83 0.15
CA THR A 78 -6.27 -7.79 1.25
C THR A 78 -5.60 -9.09 0.84
N GLY A 79 -4.62 -9.58 1.60
CA GLY A 79 -4.08 -10.93 1.42
C GLY A 79 -3.15 -11.11 0.20
N LEU A 80 -2.65 -10.04 -0.42
CA LEU A 80 -1.75 -10.11 -1.57
C LEU A 80 -0.29 -10.27 -1.13
N VAL A 81 0.50 -10.95 -1.95
CA VAL A 81 1.97 -10.96 -1.86
C VAL A 81 2.52 -10.03 -2.93
N LEU A 82 3.30 -9.02 -2.52
CA LEU A 82 3.97 -8.08 -3.41
C LEU A 82 5.48 -8.34 -3.37
N ARG A 83 6.09 -8.58 -4.53
CA ARG A 83 7.53 -8.82 -4.67
C ARG A 83 8.17 -7.79 -5.59
N GLY A 84 9.14 -7.06 -5.05
CA GLY A 84 9.96 -6.13 -5.83
C GLY A 84 11.22 -6.82 -6.36
N THR A 85 11.86 -6.16 -7.33
CA THR A 85 13.11 -6.64 -7.95
C THR A 85 14.34 -5.94 -7.41
N ASP A 86 14.19 -4.82 -6.71
CA ASP A 86 15.26 -4.06 -6.09
C ASP A 86 14.84 -3.58 -4.69
N PRO A 87 15.48 -4.05 -3.60
CA PRO A 87 15.16 -3.63 -2.24
C PRO A 87 15.41 -2.15 -1.98
N ALA A 88 16.18 -1.47 -2.85
CA ALA A 88 16.44 -0.03 -2.77
C ALA A 88 15.39 0.82 -3.51
N GLU A 89 14.37 0.22 -4.12
CA GLU A 89 13.29 0.92 -4.85
C GLU A 89 11.94 0.82 -4.13
N PRO A 90 10.96 1.69 -4.46
CA PRO A 90 9.61 1.57 -3.92
C PRO A 90 8.93 0.31 -4.46
N LEU A 91 8.41 -0.51 -3.55
CA LEU A 91 7.49 -1.61 -3.85
C LEU A 91 6.05 -1.12 -3.90
N VAL A 92 5.68 -0.22 -2.99
CA VAL A 92 4.36 0.41 -2.91
C VAL A 92 4.55 1.92 -2.85
N ARG A 93 3.85 2.64 -3.72
CA ARG A 93 3.86 4.10 -3.75
C ARG A 93 2.44 4.64 -3.61
N VAL A 94 2.20 5.42 -2.56
CA VAL A 94 0.95 6.14 -2.34
C VAL A 94 1.22 7.62 -2.62
N GLU A 95 0.62 8.16 -3.67
CA GLU A 95 0.81 9.57 -4.03
C GLU A 95 0.09 10.52 -3.07
N ASP A 96 0.39 11.81 -3.22
CA ASP A 96 -0.37 12.88 -2.56
C ASP A 96 -1.86 12.78 -2.91
N ALA A 97 -2.71 13.05 -1.92
CA ALA A 97 -4.17 12.89 -1.98
C ALA A 97 -4.66 11.49 -2.42
N ALA A 98 -3.83 10.45 -2.26
CA ALA A 98 -4.21 9.05 -2.43
C ALA A 98 -4.32 8.33 -1.08
N ALA A 99 -5.07 7.22 -1.04
CA ALA A 99 -5.28 6.47 0.18
C ALA A 99 -5.29 4.96 -0.07
N LEU A 100 -4.52 4.22 0.73
CA LEU A 100 -4.35 2.78 0.61
C LEU A 100 -4.48 2.08 1.97
N THR A 101 -5.27 1.01 2.01
CA THR A 101 -5.25 0.01 3.07
C THR A 101 -4.58 -1.26 2.56
N LEU A 102 -3.59 -1.75 3.30
CA LEU A 102 -2.99 -3.08 3.15
C LEU A 102 -3.37 -3.91 4.37
N GLU A 103 -4.13 -4.97 4.16
CA GLU A 103 -4.57 -5.88 5.22
C GLU A 103 -4.10 -7.30 4.93
N GLU A 104 -3.40 -7.93 5.86
CA GLU A 104 -2.90 -9.32 5.72
C GLU A 104 -1.98 -9.53 4.51
N CYS A 105 -1.25 -8.49 4.10
CA CYS A 105 -0.34 -8.54 2.95
C CYS A 105 1.08 -8.94 3.36
N GLU A 106 1.82 -9.53 2.41
CA GLU A 106 3.26 -9.78 2.51
C GLU A 106 3.99 -8.94 1.47
N LEU A 107 4.90 -8.08 1.92
CA LEU A 107 5.70 -7.20 1.08
C LEU A 107 7.17 -7.58 1.21
N ASN A 108 7.82 -7.79 0.09
CA ASN A 108 9.21 -8.26 0.03
C ASN A 108 9.98 -7.59 -1.11
N GLY A 109 11.23 -7.19 -0.84
CA GLY A 109 12.14 -6.69 -1.86
C GLY A 109 11.87 -5.24 -2.28
N GLY A 110 11.62 -4.36 -1.30
CA GLY A 110 11.44 -2.92 -1.54
C GLY A 110 10.73 -2.19 -0.41
N ARG A 111 10.63 -0.86 -0.54
CA ARG A 111 10.03 0.00 0.50
C ARG A 111 8.61 0.43 0.21
N ILE A 112 7.91 0.93 1.21
CA ILE A 112 6.68 1.70 1.06
C ILE A 112 7.03 3.19 1.07
N GLU A 113 6.55 3.92 0.06
CA GLU A 113 6.60 5.39 0.03
C GLU A 113 5.19 5.97 0.11
N VAL A 114 4.97 6.89 1.05
CA VAL A 114 3.75 7.68 1.14
C VAL A 114 4.12 9.15 0.98
N VAL A 115 3.64 9.72 -0.11
CA VAL A 115 3.93 11.10 -0.49
C VAL A 115 2.83 11.99 0.03
N GLY A 116 3.21 12.97 0.85
CA GLY A 116 2.31 14.04 1.25
C GLY A 116 2.57 15.32 0.46
N SER A 117 1.68 16.28 0.62
CA SER A 117 1.86 17.60 0.04
C SER A 117 3.08 18.28 0.65
N ALA A 118 3.93 18.83 -0.21
CA ALA A 118 5.07 19.64 0.20
C ALA A 118 4.65 21.00 0.81
N THR A 119 3.41 21.45 0.57
CA THR A 119 2.90 22.72 1.13
C THR A 119 2.42 22.57 2.56
N GLY A 120 2.29 21.33 3.07
CA GLY A 120 1.84 21.07 4.45
C GLY A 120 0.42 21.52 4.73
N SER A 121 -0.48 21.44 3.73
CA SER A 121 -1.88 21.85 3.84
C SER A 121 -2.64 21.11 4.95
N SER A 122 -2.15 19.93 5.33
CA SER A 122 -2.70 19.09 6.39
C SER A 122 -2.00 19.20 7.75
N ALA A 123 -1.02 20.11 7.93
CA ALA A 123 -0.21 20.19 9.15
C ALA A 123 -1.02 20.39 10.45
N VAL A 124 -2.05 21.25 10.43
CA VAL A 124 -2.91 21.51 11.60
C VAL A 124 -3.77 20.29 11.96
N ALA A 125 -4.32 19.62 10.94
CA ALA A 125 -5.07 18.38 11.12
C ALA A 125 -4.15 17.29 11.69
N ASN A 126 -2.94 17.15 11.15
CA ASN A 126 -1.93 16.20 11.60
C ASN A 126 -1.55 16.42 13.08
N ALA A 127 -1.36 17.67 13.50
CA ALA A 127 -1.05 18.01 14.89
C ALA A 127 -2.20 17.70 15.87
N SER A 128 -3.42 17.53 15.37
CA SER A 128 -4.62 17.25 16.16
C SER A 128 -4.97 15.76 16.22
N LEU A 129 -4.23 14.90 15.51
CA LEU A 129 -4.46 13.45 15.51
C LEU A 129 -4.16 12.87 16.90
N ALA A 130 -5.16 12.20 17.48
CA ALA A 130 -4.98 11.44 18.70
C ALA A 130 -4.20 10.13 18.41
N PRO A 131 -3.49 9.56 19.41
CA PRO A 131 -2.78 8.30 19.24
C PRO A 131 -3.66 7.12 18.76
N ASP A 132 -4.95 7.15 19.09
CA ASP A 132 -5.96 6.15 18.75
C ASP A 132 -6.80 6.52 17.50
N ALA A 133 -6.45 7.59 16.79
CA ALA A 133 -7.13 7.94 15.54
C ALA A 133 -6.99 6.80 14.52
N ASP A 134 -8.11 6.42 13.89
CA ASP A 134 -8.21 5.29 12.96
C ASP A 134 -7.93 5.68 11.50
N LEU A 135 -7.87 6.98 11.21
CA LEU A 135 -7.72 7.58 9.88
C LEU A 135 -8.84 7.23 8.89
N ALA A 136 -10.03 6.78 9.36
CA ALA A 136 -11.09 6.31 8.48
C ALA A 136 -11.62 7.41 7.54
N ALA A 137 -11.71 8.66 8.04
CA ALA A 137 -12.15 9.80 7.23
C ALA A 137 -11.11 10.14 6.15
N GLU A 138 -9.84 10.14 6.52
CA GLU A 138 -8.69 10.45 5.68
C GLU A 138 -8.47 9.38 4.60
N LEU A 139 -8.72 8.11 4.93
CA LEU A 139 -8.71 7.00 3.97
C LEU A 139 -9.84 7.13 2.94
N ALA A 140 -11.02 7.55 3.37
CA ALA A 140 -12.16 7.74 2.49
C ALA A 140 -11.95 8.95 1.57
N ASP A 141 -11.44 10.04 2.12
CA ASP A 141 -11.25 11.30 1.42
C ASP A 141 -10.09 12.11 2.03
N PRO A 142 -8.88 12.04 1.45
CA PRO A 142 -7.72 12.82 1.86
C PRO A 142 -7.84 14.28 1.39
N VAL A 143 -8.97 14.92 1.68
CA VAL A 143 -9.21 16.34 1.40
C VAL A 143 -8.15 17.14 2.14
N ASN A 144 -7.60 18.16 1.46
CA ASN A 144 -6.51 19.00 1.97
C ASN A 144 -5.14 18.31 2.00
N GLY A 145 -4.97 17.25 1.21
CA GLY A 145 -3.67 16.68 0.85
C GLY A 145 -3.15 15.61 1.81
N GLY A 146 -1.98 15.09 1.49
CA GLY A 146 -1.33 14.02 2.23
C GLY A 146 -1.73 12.65 1.72
N GLY A 147 -0.78 11.83 1.25
CA GLY A 147 -1.01 10.41 1.06
C GLY A 147 -1.33 9.74 2.41
N VAL A 148 -2.27 8.80 2.40
CA VAL A 148 -2.75 8.11 3.60
C VAL A 148 -2.55 6.61 3.47
N LEU A 149 -1.93 6.00 4.47
CA LEU A 149 -1.67 4.56 4.50
C LEU A 149 -2.22 3.93 5.78
N LEU A 150 -2.95 2.82 5.65
CA LEU A 150 -3.26 1.92 6.75
C LEU A 150 -2.60 0.57 6.49
N LEU A 151 -1.72 0.15 7.39
CA LEU A 151 -1.15 -1.19 7.42
C LEU A 151 -1.76 -1.97 8.57
N ARG A 152 -2.30 -3.15 8.27
CA ARG A 152 -2.86 -4.03 9.28
C ARG A 152 -2.44 -5.47 9.05
N ARG A 153 -1.92 -6.14 10.09
CA ARG A 153 -1.50 -7.55 10.01
C ARG A 153 -0.57 -7.83 8.82
N THR A 154 0.26 -6.86 8.47
CA THR A 154 1.11 -6.88 7.26
C THR A 154 2.56 -7.14 7.66
N THR A 155 3.32 -7.79 6.78
CA THR A 155 4.78 -7.94 6.95
C THR A 155 5.49 -7.23 5.81
N LEU A 156 6.52 -6.45 6.15
CA LEU A 156 7.43 -5.81 5.21
C LEU A 156 8.85 -6.32 5.47
N SER A 157 9.49 -6.87 4.44
CA SER A 157 10.79 -7.54 4.53
C SER A 157 11.70 -7.15 3.38
N ASP A 158 13.02 -7.28 3.58
CA ASP A 158 14.06 -7.10 2.55
C ASP A 158 13.97 -5.72 1.89
N ALA A 159 14.19 -4.68 2.69
CA ALA A 159 14.24 -3.29 2.23
C ALA A 159 15.64 -2.72 2.47
N ARG A 160 16.12 -1.91 1.52
CA ARG A 160 17.38 -1.16 1.65
C ARG A 160 17.09 0.34 1.81
N ASN A 161 17.95 1.01 2.58
CA ASN A 161 17.89 2.41 3.00
C ASN A 161 16.75 2.71 3.98
N THR A 162 15.51 2.40 3.61
CA THR A 162 14.35 2.58 4.48
C THR A 162 13.24 1.60 4.12
N ALA A 163 12.45 1.13 5.09
CA ALA A 163 11.30 0.26 4.81
C ALA A 163 9.99 1.05 4.67
N LEU A 164 9.72 2.00 5.56
CA LEU A 164 8.56 2.89 5.48
C LEU A 164 8.99 4.35 5.40
N HIS A 165 8.66 5.04 4.30
CA HIS A 165 9.04 6.43 4.10
C HIS A 165 7.80 7.33 3.95
N LEU A 166 7.59 8.23 4.90
CA LEU A 166 6.54 9.24 4.86
C LEU A 166 7.15 10.62 4.63
N THR A 167 6.56 11.40 3.73
CA THR A 167 7.05 12.73 3.36
C THR A 167 5.94 13.78 3.38
N GLY A 168 6.32 15.07 3.44
CA GLY A 168 5.35 16.16 3.40
C GLY A 168 4.41 16.13 4.60
N ASP A 169 3.11 16.11 4.36
CA ASP A 169 2.05 15.95 5.37
C ASP A 169 1.35 14.57 5.34
N ALA A 170 2.04 13.55 4.81
CA ALA A 170 1.54 12.18 4.75
C ALA A 170 1.14 11.62 6.12
N ARG A 171 0.17 10.70 6.11
CA ARG A 171 -0.35 10.03 7.31
C ARG A 171 -0.22 8.53 7.15
N ALA A 172 0.21 7.84 8.20
CA ALA A 172 0.14 6.40 8.25
C ALA A 172 -0.36 5.91 9.61
N ARG A 173 -1.20 4.87 9.58
CA ARG A 173 -1.53 4.06 10.75
C ARG A 173 -1.04 2.64 10.52
N VAL A 174 -0.36 2.09 11.51
CA VAL A 174 0.28 0.77 11.42
C VAL A 174 -0.13 -0.07 12.62
N GLU A 175 -0.84 -1.16 12.35
CA GLU A 175 -1.40 -2.07 13.35
C GLU A 175 -0.90 -3.50 13.13
N ASP A 176 -0.47 -4.17 14.20
CA ASP A 176 -0.13 -5.60 14.17
C ASP A 176 0.85 -5.97 13.05
N THR A 177 1.81 -5.09 12.77
CA THR A 177 2.67 -5.15 11.59
C THR A 177 4.12 -5.43 11.98
N LEU A 178 4.80 -6.19 11.14
CA LEU A 178 6.22 -6.52 11.28
C LEU A 178 7.00 -5.86 10.14
N ILE A 179 8.04 -5.09 10.50
CA ILE A 179 9.08 -4.64 9.59
C ILE A 179 10.35 -5.40 9.96
N GLU A 180 10.94 -6.13 9.02
CA GLU A 180 12.14 -6.90 9.27
C GLU A 180 13.14 -6.90 8.11
N GLU A 181 14.38 -7.31 8.42
CA GLU A 181 15.46 -7.46 7.42
C GLU A 181 15.66 -6.18 6.61
N VAL A 182 15.91 -5.08 7.34
CA VAL A 182 16.10 -3.75 6.75
C VAL A 182 17.57 -3.39 6.80
N ASP A 183 18.19 -3.26 5.63
CA ASP A 183 19.51 -2.69 5.46
C ASP A 183 19.39 -1.15 5.43
N GLY A 184 19.21 -0.54 6.61
CA GLY A 184 18.96 0.91 6.74
C GLY A 184 18.09 1.27 7.95
N ILE A 185 17.05 2.08 7.74
CA ILE A 185 16.15 2.59 8.78
C ILE A 185 14.77 1.96 8.65
N GLY A 186 14.16 1.47 9.75
CA GLY A 186 12.83 0.86 9.68
C GLY A 186 11.73 1.81 9.17
N ALA A 187 11.65 3.02 9.71
CA ALA A 187 10.71 4.04 9.26
C ALA A 187 11.33 5.44 9.31
N VAL A 188 11.10 6.24 8.26
CA VAL A 188 11.57 7.61 8.11
C VAL A 188 10.36 8.52 7.87
N LEU A 189 10.30 9.61 8.63
CA LEU A 189 9.30 10.66 8.47
C LEU A 189 10.00 11.98 8.19
N SER A 190 9.48 12.77 7.27
CA SER A 190 9.95 14.13 6.99
C SER A 190 8.78 15.10 6.83
N GLY A 191 9.05 16.39 7.08
CA GLY A 191 8.02 17.43 7.06
C GLY A 191 7.10 17.38 8.28
N THR A 192 5.79 17.39 8.03
CA THR A 192 4.71 17.31 9.03
C THR A 192 4.00 15.96 8.99
N ALA A 193 4.65 14.93 8.44
CA ALA A 193 4.10 13.60 8.34
C ALA A 193 3.84 12.99 9.73
N VAL A 194 2.83 12.12 9.83
CA VAL A 194 2.44 11.45 11.08
C VAL A 194 2.39 9.94 10.88
N LEU A 195 2.99 9.21 11.83
CA LEU A 195 2.88 7.76 11.96
C LEU A 195 2.24 7.43 13.31
N LEU A 196 1.05 6.84 13.28
CA LEU A 196 0.39 6.24 14.43
C LEU A 196 0.68 4.74 14.42
N ALA A 197 1.32 4.22 15.46
CA ALA A 197 1.76 2.84 15.51
C ALA A 197 1.21 2.10 16.73
N GLU A 198 0.56 0.96 16.49
CA GLU A 198 0.02 0.07 17.51
C GLU A 198 0.50 -1.35 17.24
N ARG A 199 1.25 -1.94 18.18
CA ARG A 199 1.84 -3.29 18.03
C ARG A 199 2.73 -3.43 16.78
N LEU A 200 3.37 -2.34 16.33
CA LEU A 200 4.44 -2.38 15.33
C LEU A 200 5.70 -2.99 15.93
N ARG A 201 6.25 -4.01 15.26
CA ARG A 201 7.56 -4.57 15.58
C ARG A 201 8.55 -4.27 14.46
N VAL A 202 9.73 -3.80 14.82
CA VAL A 202 10.84 -3.58 13.90
C VAL A 202 12.04 -4.40 14.39
N ARG A 203 12.61 -5.29 13.57
CA ARG A 203 13.74 -6.15 13.95
C ARG A 203 14.68 -6.42 12.77
N GLY A 204 15.91 -6.87 13.07
CA GLY A 204 16.87 -7.20 12.00
C GLY A 204 17.20 -5.99 11.14
N VAL A 205 17.33 -4.82 11.78
CA VAL A 205 17.70 -3.57 11.12
C VAL A 205 19.20 -3.37 11.28
N SER A 206 19.91 -3.21 10.17
CA SER A 206 21.33 -2.87 10.16
C SER A 206 21.48 -1.45 9.61
N GLY A 207 21.51 -0.46 10.49
CA GLY A 207 21.77 0.94 10.11
C GLY A 207 23.08 1.44 10.71
N SER A 208 23.82 2.27 9.96
CA SER A 208 24.81 3.22 10.51
C SER A 208 24.22 4.62 10.53
#